data_AF-A0A8S0FK37-F1
#
_entry.id   AF-A0A8S0FK37-F1
#
_cell.length_a   1.000
_cell.length_b   1.000
_cell.length_c   1.000
_cell.angle_alpha   90.00
_cell.angle_beta   90.00
_cell.angle_gamma   90.00
#
_symmetry.space_group_name_H-M   'P 1'
#
loop_
_entity.id
_entity.type
_entity.pdbx_description
1 polymer ?
#
loop_
_entity_poly.entity_id
_entity_poly.type
_entity_poly.pdbx_seq_one_letter_code
_entity_poly.pdbx_strand_id
1 'polypeptide(L)'
;MPYFQLSVRDTGIDTYVLIVGESVRVDNMSLYGYTHSTTPQVEAQRKQIKLFNQAISGAPYTALSVPLSLTADSVLSHDIHNYPDNIINMANQAGFQTFWLSSQSAFRQNGKERGPA
;
A
#
# COMPACT_ATOMS: atom_id res chain seq x y z
N MET A 1 14.51 14.04 0.54
CA MET A 1 14.23 12.69 0.02
C MET A 1 15.48 11.86 0.22
N PRO A 2 15.39 10.70 0.88
CA PRO A 2 16.52 9.79 1.02
C PRO A 2 16.97 9.32 -0.36
N TYR A 3 18.26 9.00 -0.50
CA TYR A 3 18.80 8.33 -1.67
C TYR A 3 18.86 6.82 -1.39
N PHE A 4 18.11 6.04 -2.15
CA PHE A 4 18.07 4.59 -1.99
C PHE A 4 19.25 3.92 -2.70
N GLN A 5 19.92 2.97 -2.04
CA GLN A 5 20.87 2.09 -2.73
C GLN A 5 20.10 0.95 -3.37
N LEU A 6 19.72 1.12 -4.65
CA LEU A 6 18.84 0.19 -5.36
C LEU A 6 19.63 -0.91 -6.09
N SER A 7 19.12 -2.14 -6.03
CA SER A 7 19.49 -3.22 -6.96
C SER A 7 18.29 -3.54 -7.84
N VAL A 8 18.38 -3.17 -9.12
CA VAL A 8 17.29 -3.34 -10.08
C VAL A 8 17.53 -4.63 -10.88
N ARG A 9 16.47 -5.43 -11.05
CA ARG A 9 16.47 -6.65 -11.86
C ARG A 9 15.25 -6.65 -12.74
N ASP A 10 15.42 -7.08 -13.99
CA ASP A 10 14.31 -7.35 -14.88
C ASP A 10 13.62 -8.65 -14.46
N THR A 11 12.32 -8.55 -14.20
CA THR A 11 11.46 -9.69 -13.82
C THR A 11 10.40 -10.00 -14.89
N GLY A 12 10.34 -9.21 -15.97
CA GLY A 12 9.24 -9.21 -16.94
C GLY A 12 7.93 -8.63 -16.39
N ILE A 13 7.95 -7.98 -15.23
CA ILE A 13 6.80 -7.33 -14.60
C ILE A 13 7.01 -5.82 -14.64
N ASP A 14 6.22 -5.13 -15.46
CA ASP A 14 6.34 -3.68 -15.66
C ASP A 14 5.34 -2.86 -14.81
N THR A 15 4.27 -3.51 -14.33
CA THR A 15 3.17 -2.83 -13.65
C THR A 15 2.87 -3.47 -12.30
N TYR A 16 2.88 -2.63 -11.25
CA TYR A 16 2.54 -3.00 -9.89
C TYR A 16 1.33 -2.19 -9.43
N VAL A 17 0.34 -2.89 -8.86
CA VAL A 17 -0.87 -2.25 -8.32
C VAL A 17 -0.94 -2.53 -6.83
N LEU A 18 -0.92 -1.46 -6.04
CA LEU A 18 -1.15 -1.52 -4.60
C LEU A 18 -2.55 -1.00 -4.29
N ILE A 19 -3.37 -1.83 -3.65
CA ILE A 19 -4.72 -1.47 -3.21
C ILE A 19 -4.69 -1.25 -1.70
N VAL A 20 -4.94 -0.02 -1.27
CA VAL A 20 -5.13 0.32 0.14
C VAL A 20 -6.63 0.27 0.46
N GLY A 21 -7.04 -0.74 1.21
CA GLY A 21 -8.43 -0.86 1.68
C GLY A 21 -8.77 0.14 2.77
N GLU A 22 -10.08 0.31 3.04
CA GLU A 22 -10.58 1.17 4.11
C GLU A 22 -11.49 0.36 5.04
N SER A 23 -11.18 0.37 6.34
CA SER A 23 -11.99 -0.21 7.43
C SER A 23 -12.43 -1.69 7.29
N VAL A 24 -11.92 -2.44 6.31
CA VAL A 24 -12.23 -3.86 6.10
C VAL A 24 -11.65 -4.71 7.24
N ARG A 25 -12.44 -5.65 7.76
CA ARG A 25 -12.05 -6.58 8.82
C ARG A 25 -12.08 -8.01 8.33
N VAL A 26 -11.11 -8.81 8.76
CA VAL A 26 -10.98 -10.23 8.44
C VAL A 26 -12.23 -11.02 8.83
N ASP A 27 -12.84 -10.70 9.98
CA ASP A 27 -14.02 -11.37 10.51
C ASP A 27 -15.29 -11.18 9.66
N ASN A 28 -15.28 -10.24 8.71
CA ASN A 28 -16.40 -9.93 7.81
C ASN A 28 -16.16 -10.39 6.36
N MET A 29 -15.08 -11.14 6.11
CA MET A 29 -14.69 -11.60 4.78
C MET A 29 -14.89 -13.12 4.65
N SER A 30 -15.73 -13.56 3.72
CA SER A 30 -15.98 -15.00 3.48
C SER A 30 -14.71 -15.77 3.11
N LEU A 31 -13.75 -15.09 2.48
CA LEU A 31 -12.41 -15.59 2.15
C LEU A 31 -11.67 -16.14 3.38
N TYR A 32 -11.97 -15.60 4.56
CA TYR A 32 -11.40 -16.00 5.86
C TYR A 32 -12.37 -16.81 6.73
N GLY A 33 -13.52 -17.23 6.20
CA GLY A 33 -14.49 -18.10 6.90
C GLY A 33 -15.74 -17.40 7.44
N TYR A 34 -15.98 -16.13 7.09
CA TYR A 34 -17.25 -15.47 7.40
C TYR A 34 -18.43 -16.19 6.73
N THR A 35 -19.57 -16.27 7.42
CA THR A 35 -20.71 -17.11 7.01
C THR A 35 -21.48 -16.57 5.82
N HIS A 36 -21.45 -15.27 5.57
CA HIS A 36 -22.09 -14.65 4.40
C HIS A 36 -21.07 -14.46 3.27
N SER A 37 -21.47 -14.70 2.02
CA SER A 37 -20.62 -14.56 0.84
C SER A 37 -20.32 -13.07 0.53
N THR A 38 -19.29 -12.53 1.19
CA THR A 38 -18.89 -11.12 1.07
C THR A 38 -17.70 -10.91 0.13
N THR A 39 -16.99 -11.98 -0.25
CA THR A 39 -15.81 -11.91 -1.14
C THR A 39 -15.83 -12.90 -2.31
N PRO A 40 -16.97 -13.14 -2.98
CA PRO A 40 -17.11 -14.21 -3.97
C PRO A 40 -16.14 -14.08 -5.16
N GLN A 41 -15.84 -12.86 -5.60
CA GLN A 41 -14.93 -12.62 -6.74
C GLN A 41 -13.47 -12.94 -6.39
N VAL A 42 -13.07 -12.66 -5.14
CA VAL A 42 -11.71 -12.97 -4.65
C VAL A 42 -11.57 -14.48 -4.44
N GLU A 43 -12.60 -15.13 -3.90
CA GLU A 43 -12.64 -16.59 -3.74
C GLU A 43 -12.56 -17.33 -5.08
N ALA A 44 -13.22 -16.83 -6.13
CA ALA A 44 -13.12 -17.38 -7.47
C ALA A 44 -11.68 -17.41 -8.02
N GLN A 45 -10.82 -16.50 -7.54
CA GLN A 45 -9.41 -16.39 -7.93
C GLN A 45 -8.45 -17.02 -6.92
N ARG A 46 -8.92 -17.76 -5.92
CA ARG A 46 -8.11 -18.24 -4.78
C ARG A 46 -6.82 -18.97 -5.16
N LYS A 47 -6.80 -19.69 -6.29
CA LYS A 47 -5.59 -20.40 -6.79
C LYS A 47 -4.46 -19.45 -7.21
N GLN A 48 -4.76 -18.19 -7.48
CA GLN A 48 -3.83 -17.14 -7.94
C GLN A 48 -3.42 -16.21 -6.78
N ILE A 49 -3.95 -16.42 -5.58
CA ILE A 49 -3.80 -15.50 -4.45
C ILE A 49 -2.91 -16.13 -3.39
N LYS A 50 -1.86 -15.41 -3.00
CA LYS A 50 -1.16 -15.68 -1.75
C LYS A 50 -1.93 -15.01 -0.61
N LEU A 51 -2.68 -15.80 0.16
CA LEU A 51 -3.46 -15.31 1.29
C LEU A 51 -2.62 -15.23 2.57
N PHE A 52 -2.71 -14.11 3.29
CA PHE A 52 -2.07 -13.92 4.59
C PHE A 52 -3.13 -13.98 5.71
N ASN A 53 -3.00 -14.92 6.63
CA ASN A 53 -3.97 -15.10 7.72
C ASN A 53 -3.61 -14.34 9.01
N GLN A 54 -2.44 -13.70 9.07
CA GLN A 54 -1.92 -13.02 10.25
C GLN A 54 -1.40 -11.62 9.88
N ALA A 55 -2.15 -10.90 9.06
CA ALA A 55 -1.88 -9.50 8.75
C ALA A 55 -2.57 -8.61 9.79
N ILE A 56 -1.81 -7.77 10.49
CA ILE A 56 -2.30 -6.88 11.55
C ILE A 56 -1.92 -5.45 11.19
N SER A 57 -2.88 -4.53 11.24
CA SER A 57 -2.63 -3.11 11.00
C SER A 57 -1.73 -2.50 12.07
N GLY A 58 -0.82 -1.61 11.69
CA GLY A 58 0.02 -0.87 12.63
C GLY A 58 -0.75 0.16 13.49
N ALA A 59 -1.95 0.56 13.06
CA ALA A 59 -2.83 1.46 13.81
C ALA A 59 -4.32 1.29 13.43
N PRO A 60 -5.28 1.66 14.30
CA PRO A 60 -6.71 1.52 14.00
C PRO A 60 -7.33 2.70 13.23
N TYR A 61 -6.54 3.70 12.82
CA TYR A 61 -7.02 4.85 12.04
C TYR A 61 -6.12 5.13 10.82
N THR A 62 -6.74 5.50 9.71
CA THR A 62 -6.12 5.59 8.37
C THR A 62 -4.90 6.50 8.34
N ALA A 63 -4.96 7.65 9.02
CA ALA A 63 -3.89 8.65 9.04
C ALA A 63 -2.55 8.14 9.59
N LEU A 64 -2.57 7.07 10.40
CA LEU A 64 -1.34 6.44 10.92
C LEU A 64 -1.11 5.05 10.30
N SER A 65 -2.16 4.27 10.07
CA SER A 65 -2.05 2.92 9.50
C SER A 65 -1.40 2.92 8.11
N VAL A 66 -1.79 3.88 7.25
CA VAL A 66 -1.26 3.95 5.88
C VAL A 66 0.23 4.33 5.88
N PRO A 67 0.68 5.42 6.54
CA PRO A 67 2.12 5.70 6.63
C PRO A 67 2.93 4.56 7.24
N LEU A 68 2.46 3.94 8.34
CA LEU A 68 3.15 2.79 8.95
C LEU A 68 3.29 1.60 7.99
N SER A 69 2.38 1.45 7.02
CA SER A 69 2.42 0.35 6.05
C SER A 69 3.32 0.63 4.84
N LEU A 70 3.57 1.90 4.52
CA LEU A 70 4.22 2.31 3.27
C LEU A 70 5.60 2.95 3.47
N THR A 71 5.95 3.28 4.71
CA THR A 71 7.18 4.01 5.06
C THR A 71 8.07 3.14 5.96
N ALA A 72 9.30 3.59 6.23
CA ALA A 72 10.21 2.97 7.19
C ALA A 72 9.84 3.25 8.67
N ASP A 73 8.69 3.90 8.92
CA ASP A 73 8.19 4.13 10.27
C ASP A 73 7.81 2.82 10.97
N SER A 74 7.73 2.84 12.31
CA SER A 74 7.44 1.64 13.10
C SER A 74 6.47 1.89 14.24
N VAL A 75 5.70 0.85 14.58
CA VAL A 75 4.75 0.89 15.70
C VAL A 75 5.44 1.12 17.05
N LEU A 76 6.67 0.61 17.21
CA LEU A 76 7.42 0.69 18.47
C LEU A 76 8.17 2.02 18.66
N SER A 77 8.49 2.69 17.56
CA SER A 77 9.26 3.94 17.54
C SER A 77 8.73 4.82 16.42
N HIS A 78 7.54 5.37 16.63
CA HIS A 78 6.88 6.25 15.67
C HIS A 78 7.68 7.55 15.50
N ASP A 79 8.11 7.84 14.27
CA ASP A 79 8.75 9.10 13.91
C ASP A 79 8.36 9.51 12.47
N ILE A 80 7.68 10.65 12.36
CA ILE A 80 7.24 11.21 11.08
C ILE A 80 8.41 11.55 10.13
N HIS A 81 9.62 11.71 10.67
CA HIS A 81 10.82 11.92 9.86
C HIS A 81 11.19 10.70 9.02
N ASN A 82 10.61 9.53 9.31
CA ASN A 82 10.74 8.32 8.50
C ASN A 82 9.82 8.32 7.28
N TYR A 83 8.81 9.20 7.19
CA TYR A 83 7.83 9.17 6.09
C TYR A 83 8.44 9.39 4.68
N PRO A 84 9.48 10.21 4.49
CA PRO A 84 10.15 10.32 3.19
C PRO A 84 10.84 9.02 2.74
N ASP A 85 11.18 8.13 3.67
CA ASP A 85 11.64 6.76 3.37
C ASP A 85 10.40 5.88 3.15
N ASN A 86 9.93 5.84 1.90
CA ASN A 86 8.71 5.13 1.53
C ASN A 86 8.80 4.48 0.15
N ILE A 87 7.91 3.50 -0.07
CA ILE A 87 7.90 2.69 -1.28
C ILE A 87 7.62 3.51 -2.56
N ILE A 88 6.93 4.64 -2.48
CA ILE A 88 6.61 5.48 -3.64
C ILE A 88 7.85 6.26 -4.09
N ASN A 89 8.58 6.85 -3.15
CA ASN A 89 9.86 7.50 -3.43
C ASN A 89 10.90 6.50 -3.95
N MET A 90 10.93 5.29 -3.37
CA MET A 90 11.78 4.20 -3.85
C MET A 90 11.43 3.80 -5.29
N ALA A 91 10.14 3.64 -5.61
CA ALA A 91 9.68 3.33 -6.96
C ALA A 91 10.02 4.44 -7.97
N ASN A 92 9.81 5.70 -7.60
CA ASN A 92 10.20 6.86 -8.42
C ASN A 92 11.71 6.85 -8.72
N GLN A 93 12.55 6.58 -7.70
CA GLN A 93 14.00 6.51 -7.90
C GLN A 93 14.41 5.29 -8.74
N ALA A 94 13.66 4.19 -8.68
CA ALA A 94 13.84 3.02 -9.53
C ALA A 94 13.36 3.24 -10.99
N GLY A 95 12.80 4.41 -11.32
CA GLY A 95 12.37 4.78 -12.68
C GLY A 95 10.91 4.44 -12.99
N PHE A 96 10.12 3.99 -12.02
CA PHE A 96 8.69 3.76 -12.23
C PHE A 96 7.92 5.08 -12.33
N GLN A 97 6.93 5.11 -13.21
CA GLN A 97 5.89 6.13 -13.15
C GLN A 97 4.89 5.75 -12.06
N THR A 98 4.72 6.60 -11.05
CA THR A 98 3.81 6.35 -9.94
C THR A 98 2.55 7.19 -10.05
N PHE A 99 1.40 6.57 -9.75
CA PHE A 99 0.09 7.22 -9.75
C PHE A 99 -0.61 6.92 -8.43
N TRP A 100 -1.23 7.93 -7.83
CA TRP A 100 -2.04 7.78 -6.63
C TRP A 100 -3.51 8.12 -6.93
N LEU A 101 -4.35 7.11 -7.02
CA LEU A 101 -5.79 7.25 -7.25
C LEU A 101 -6.51 7.06 -5.92
N SER A 102 -7.33 8.03 -5.52
CA SER A 102 -8.05 8.00 -4.24
C SER A 102 -9.52 8.33 -4.43
N SER A 103 -10.39 7.46 -3.91
CA SER A 103 -11.81 7.75 -3.67
C SER A 103 -12.05 8.36 -2.28
N GLN A 104 -11.05 8.31 -1.40
CA GLN A 104 -11.09 9.04 -0.14
C GLN A 104 -10.81 10.51 -0.42
N SER A 105 -11.54 11.39 0.27
CA SER A 105 -11.24 12.80 0.31
C SER A 105 -9.86 12.98 0.94
N ALA A 106 -8.82 13.05 0.12
CA ALA A 106 -7.54 13.54 0.56
C ALA A 106 -7.73 15.00 1.02
N PHE A 107 -7.05 15.39 2.10
CA PHE A 107 -6.63 16.77 2.20
C PHE A 107 -5.82 17.07 0.92
N ARG A 108 -6.45 17.71 -0.08
CA ARG A 108 -5.77 18.22 -1.27
C ARG A 108 -4.76 19.25 -0.79
N GLN A 109 -3.52 18.83 -0.56
CA GLN A 109 -2.41 19.73 -0.77
C GLN A 109 -2.03 19.61 -2.23
N ASN A 110 -2.11 20.74 -2.94
CA ASN A 110 -1.90 20.85 -4.38
C ASN A 110 -0.56 20.25 -4.80
N GLY A 111 -0.56 19.00 -5.25
CA GLY A 111 0.54 18.41 -6.01
C GLY A 111 0.59 19.09 -7.37
N LYS A 112 1.49 20.06 -7.52
CA LYS A 112 1.87 20.60 -8.83
C LYS A 112 2.51 19.45 -9.60
N GLU A 113 1.83 18.99 -10.65
CA GLU A 113 2.46 18.25 -11.74
C GLU A 113 3.67 19.05 -12.22
N ARG A 114 4.88 18.52 -12.04
CA ARG A 114 6.03 18.94 -12.82
C ARG A 114 6.33 17.79 -13.77
N GLY A 115 5.90 17.96 -15.03
CA GLY A 115 6.39 17.15 -16.14
C GLY A 115 7.90 17.31 -16.32
N PRO A 116 8.53 16.42 -17.11
CA PRO A 116 9.97 16.41 -17.28
C PRO A 116 10.45 17.68 -18.00
N ALA A 117 11.59 18.21 -17.53
CA ALA A 117 12.47 19.07 -18.31
C ALA A 117 13.41 18.20 -19.13
#